data_AF-A0A699S4B3-F1
#
_entry.id   AF-A0A699S4B3-F1
#
_cell.length_a   1.000
_cell.length_b   1.000
_cell.length_c   1.000
_cell.angle_alpha   90.00
_cell.angle_beta   90.00
_cell.angle_gamma   90.00
#
_symmetry.space_group_name_H-M   'P 1'
#
loop_
_entity.id
_entity.type
_entity.pdbx_description
1 polymer ?
#
loop_
_entity_poly.entity_id
_entity_poly.type
_entity_poly.pdbx_seq_one_letter_code
_entity_poly.pdbx_strand_id
1 'polypeptide(L)'
;GNSAKSMTIDNDGNLKIHPPVTAEEHQQKFKEFKFFQEEGLDKGYDKMQKILTQMNTFKIKPKPEDVNIKFLRGLPPSWSGIALIPKTKGELEYISFDDLYNKLKFLE
;
A
#
# COMPACT_ATOMS: atom_id res chain seq x y z
N GLY A 1 -21.68 5.39 7.36
CA GLY A 1 -20.68 6.22 8.06
C GLY A 1 -20.48 7.48 7.25
N ASN A 2 -20.84 8.64 7.79
CA ASN A 2 -20.73 9.92 7.09
C ASN A 2 -19.26 10.27 6.86
N SER A 3 -18.80 10.21 5.61
CA SER A 3 -17.51 10.78 5.20
C SER A 3 -17.70 12.29 5.09
N ALA A 4 -17.49 13.03 6.17
CA ALA A 4 -17.55 14.49 6.12
C ALA A 4 -16.45 14.99 5.18
N LYS A 5 -16.84 15.54 4.02
CA LYS A 5 -15.91 16.26 3.14
C LYS A 5 -15.57 17.57 3.84
N SER A 6 -14.29 17.79 4.14
CA SER A 6 -13.83 19.07 4.69
C SER A 6 -13.73 20.09 3.55
N MET A 7 -14.38 21.23 3.73
CA MET A 7 -14.38 22.33 2.77
C MET A 7 -13.78 23.57 3.42
N THR A 8 -12.83 24.20 2.75
CA THR A 8 -12.21 25.46 3.17
C THR A 8 -12.22 26.44 2.01
N ILE A 9 -12.41 27.72 2.27
CA ILE A 9 -12.22 28.78 1.27
C ILE A 9 -10.79 29.30 1.39
N ASP A 10 -10.06 29.38 0.28
CA ASP A 10 -8.73 29.97 0.28
C ASP A 10 -8.76 31.51 0.27
N ASN A 11 -7.59 32.13 0.39
CA ASN A 11 -7.48 33.58 0.50
C ASN A 11 -7.99 34.33 -0.74
N ASP A 12 -8.14 33.62 -1.88
CA ASP A 12 -8.66 34.15 -3.14
C ASP A 12 -10.17 33.89 -3.31
N GLY A 13 -10.83 33.34 -2.28
CA GLY A 13 -12.27 33.06 -2.30
C GLY A 13 -12.64 31.75 -3.01
N ASN A 14 -11.67 30.92 -3.40
CA ASN A 14 -11.92 29.65 -4.07
C ASN A 14 -12.26 28.54 -3.08
N LEU A 15 -13.28 27.75 -3.41
CA LEU A 15 -13.64 26.56 -2.63
C LEU A 15 -12.59 25.46 -2.83
N LYS A 16 -11.85 25.14 -1.77
CA LYS A 16 -10.98 23.95 -1.71
C LYS A 16 -11.71 22.81 -1.02
N ILE A 17 -11.92 21.75 -1.79
CA ILE A 17 -12.46 20.49 -1.26
C ILE A 17 -11.26 19.62 -0.88
N HIS A 18 -11.11 19.37 0.41
CA HIS A 18 -10.12 18.43 0.90
C HIS A 18 -10.65 17.01 0.75
N PRO A 19 -9.76 16.01 0.55
CA PRO A 19 -10.15 14.62 0.69
C PRO A 19 -10.86 14.42 2.04
N PRO A 20 -11.85 13.52 2.14
CA PRO A 20 -12.37 13.13 3.43
C PRO A 20 -11.20 12.72 4.34
N VAL A 21 -11.23 13.10 5.63
CA VAL A 21 -10.21 12.69 6.63
C VAL A 21 -9.96 11.17 6.54
N THR A 22 -11.00 10.41 6.26
CA THR A 22 -10.92 8.97 6.03
C THR A 22 -10.04 8.59 4.84
N ALA A 23 -10.03 9.31 3.73
CA ALA A 23 -9.16 9.00 2.59
C ALA A 23 -7.67 9.19 2.96
N GLU A 24 -7.34 10.21 3.75
CA GLU A 24 -5.98 10.46 4.24
C GLU A 24 -5.52 9.37 5.22
N GLU A 25 -6.39 8.96 6.14
CA GLU A 25 -6.13 7.84 7.06
C GLU A 25 -5.81 6.53 6.32
N HIS A 26 -6.52 6.23 5.22
CA HIS A 26 -6.26 5.02 4.43
C HIS A 26 -4.93 5.10 3.67
N GLN A 27 -4.56 6.29 3.17
CA GLN A 27 -3.21 6.50 2.62
C GLN A 27 -2.14 6.35 3.68
N GLN A 28 -2.39 6.77 4.92
CA GLN A 28 -1.46 6.60 6.03
C GLN A 28 -1.26 5.11 6.37
N LYS A 29 -2.34 4.32 6.41
CA LYS A 29 -2.25 2.85 6.59
C LYS A 29 -1.41 2.18 5.50
N PHE A 30 -1.52 2.64 4.25
CA PHE A 30 -0.65 2.18 3.17
C PHE A 30 0.81 2.59 3.42
N LYS A 31 1.06 3.84 3.83
CA LYS A 31 2.43 4.34 4.11
C LYS A 31 3.10 3.59 5.26
N GLU A 32 2.36 3.25 6.31
CA GLU A 32 2.85 2.59 7.52
C GLU A 32 2.76 1.06 7.47
N PHE A 33 2.42 0.49 6.30
CA PHE A 33 2.25 -0.95 6.15
C PHE A 33 3.48 -1.73 6.63
N LYS A 34 3.21 -2.68 7.52
CA LYS A 34 4.15 -3.66 8.04
C LYS A 34 3.37 -4.87 8.56
N PHE A 35 4.02 -6.02 8.61
CA PHE A 35 3.48 -7.21 9.26
C PHE A 35 4.58 -7.91 10.06
N PHE A 36 4.18 -8.73 11.02
CA PHE A 36 5.09 -9.44 11.92
C PHE A 36 5.43 -10.82 11.38
N GLN A 37 6.56 -11.38 11.83
CA GLN A 37 7.02 -12.69 11.38
C GLN A 37 6.01 -13.79 11.75
N GLU A 38 5.36 -13.69 12.90
CA GLU A 38 4.36 -14.64 13.39
C GLU A 38 3.05 -14.55 12.60
N GLU A 39 2.83 -13.45 11.86
CA GLU A 39 1.68 -13.33 10.97
C GLU A 39 1.89 -14.18 9.69
N GLY A 40 3.13 -14.29 9.21
CA GLY A 40 3.47 -14.98 7.97
C GLY A 40 3.15 -14.18 6.71
N LEU A 41 3.70 -14.62 5.57
CA LEU A 41 3.56 -13.92 4.29
C LEU A 41 2.09 -13.81 3.83
N ASP A 42 1.31 -14.86 4.04
CA ASP A 42 -0.11 -14.95 3.63
C ASP A 42 -0.95 -13.86 4.33
N LYS A 43 -0.78 -13.69 5.64
CA LYS A 43 -1.48 -12.61 6.37
C LYS A 43 -0.97 -11.22 5.96
N GLY A 44 0.32 -11.09 5.68
CA GLY A 44 0.87 -9.86 5.11
C GLY A 44 0.16 -9.49 3.81
N TYR A 45 0.03 -10.45 2.90
CA TYR A 45 -0.66 -10.30 1.61
C TYR A 45 -2.13 -9.90 1.79
N ASP A 46 -2.88 -10.61 2.64
CA ASP A 46 -4.29 -10.30 2.94
C ASP A 46 -4.47 -8.87 3.48
N LYS A 47 -3.57 -8.44 4.39
CA LYS A 47 -3.58 -7.07 4.94
C LYS A 47 -3.36 -6.04 3.85
N MET A 48 -2.44 -6.30 2.91
CA MET A 48 -2.18 -5.38 1.80
C MET A 48 -3.38 -5.32 0.85
N GLN A 49 -3.94 -6.45 0.44
CA GLN A 49 -5.15 -6.54 -0.39
C GLN A 49 -6.33 -5.78 0.23
N LYS A 50 -6.51 -5.89 1.55
CA LYS A 50 -7.53 -5.14 2.28
C LYS A 50 -7.32 -3.62 2.20
N ILE A 51 -6.08 -3.15 2.33
CA ILE A 51 -5.74 -1.73 2.18
C ILE A 51 -6.01 -1.25 0.74
N LEU A 52 -5.59 -2.01 -0.27
CA LEU A 52 -5.81 -1.67 -1.67
C LEU A 52 -7.29 -1.62 -2.03
N THR A 53 -8.08 -2.58 -1.53
CA THR A 53 -9.53 -2.63 -1.68
C THR A 53 -10.18 -1.38 -1.09
N GLN A 54 -9.77 -0.98 0.12
CA GLN A 54 -10.25 0.25 0.76
C GLN A 54 -9.85 1.50 -0.04
N MET A 55 -8.62 1.59 -0.53
CA MET A 55 -8.16 2.73 -1.35
C MET A 55 -8.96 2.85 -2.65
N ASN A 56 -9.31 1.73 -3.29
CA ASN A 56 -10.14 1.72 -4.49
C ASN A 56 -11.55 2.31 -4.23
N THR A 57 -12.11 2.14 -3.02
CA THR A 57 -13.40 2.80 -2.66
C THR A 57 -13.33 4.32 -2.71
N PHE A 58 -12.15 4.89 -2.47
CA PHE A 58 -11.86 6.33 -2.56
C PHE A 58 -11.30 6.74 -3.93
N LYS A 59 -11.33 5.86 -4.94
CA LYS A 59 -10.75 6.05 -6.28
C LYS A 59 -9.25 6.35 -6.26
N ILE A 60 -8.55 5.95 -5.19
CA ILE A 60 -7.10 6.04 -5.08
C ILE A 60 -6.52 4.75 -5.65
N LYS A 61 -5.76 4.86 -6.73
CA LYS A 61 -5.10 3.72 -7.37
C LYS A 61 -3.59 3.90 -7.29
N PRO A 62 -2.90 3.26 -6.34
CA PRO A 62 -1.44 3.29 -6.30
C PRO A 62 -0.86 2.59 -7.53
N LYS A 63 0.35 2.99 -7.94
CA LYS A 63 1.05 2.28 -9.02
C LYS A 63 1.46 0.88 -8.53
N PRO A 64 1.50 -0.14 -9.41
CA PRO A 64 1.99 -1.46 -9.04
C PRO A 64 3.37 -1.42 -8.36
N GLU A 65 4.30 -0.61 -8.90
CA GLU A 65 5.63 -0.37 -8.31
C GLU A 65 5.55 0.08 -6.84
N ASP A 66 4.67 1.04 -6.53
CA ASP A 66 4.51 1.58 -5.17
C ASP A 66 4.00 0.51 -4.20
N VAL A 67 3.05 -0.32 -4.65
CA VAL A 67 2.50 -1.43 -3.87
C VAL A 67 3.59 -2.46 -3.60
N ASN A 68 4.32 -2.85 -4.63
CA ASN A 68 5.40 -3.83 -4.56
C ASN A 68 6.50 -3.37 -3.59
N ILE A 69 6.98 -2.14 -3.75
CA ILE A 69 7.98 -1.55 -2.86
C ILE A 69 7.46 -1.46 -1.43
N LYS A 70 6.20 -1.06 -1.24
CA LYS A 70 5.61 -0.94 0.09
C LYS A 70 5.55 -2.30 0.79
N PHE A 71 5.12 -3.34 0.08
CA PHE A 71 5.05 -4.69 0.61
C PHE A 71 6.42 -5.21 1.03
N LEU A 72 7.43 -5.06 0.16
CA LEU A 72 8.81 -5.48 0.45
C LEU A 72 9.42 -4.75 1.64
N ARG A 73 9.12 -3.46 1.81
CA ARG A 73 9.56 -2.69 2.99
C ARG A 73 8.81 -3.06 4.28
N GLY A 74 7.63 -3.65 4.16
CA GLY A 74 6.83 -4.11 5.29
C GLY A 74 7.22 -5.50 5.79
N LEU A 75 8.14 -6.19 5.10
CA LEU A 75 8.65 -7.51 5.49
C LEU A 75 9.36 -7.44 6.85
N PRO A 76 9.18 -8.46 7.72
CA PRO A 76 9.97 -8.60 8.94
C PRO A 76 11.49 -8.67 8.64
N PRO A 77 12.38 -8.20 9.54
CA PRO A 77 13.83 -8.24 9.31
C PRO A 77 14.41 -9.62 9.01
N SER A 78 13.81 -10.69 9.53
CA SER A 78 14.17 -12.09 9.25
C SER A 78 14.00 -12.48 7.78
N TRP A 79 13.21 -11.74 7.01
CA TRP A 79 12.97 -11.93 5.58
C TRP A 79 13.88 -11.07 4.70
N SER A 80 14.86 -10.38 5.29
CA SER A 80 15.81 -9.53 4.56
C SER A 80 16.55 -10.28 3.45
N GLY A 81 16.89 -11.56 3.63
CA GLY A 81 17.51 -12.39 2.58
C GLY A 81 16.64 -12.57 1.32
N ILE A 82 15.32 -12.67 1.49
CA ILE A 82 14.34 -12.81 0.39
C ILE A 82 14.12 -11.44 -0.27
N ALA A 83 14.23 -10.34 0.48
CA ALA A 83 14.15 -8.98 -0.02
C ALA A 83 15.39 -8.53 -0.81
N LEU A 84 16.54 -9.22 -0.64
CA LEU A 84 17.82 -8.89 -1.28
C LEU A 84 18.00 -9.47 -2.69
N ILE A 85 17.06 -10.28 -3.20
CA ILE A 85 17.08 -10.71 -4.60
C ILE A 85 17.08 -9.44 -5.47
N PRO A 86 17.99 -9.29 -6.46
CA PRO A 86 18.08 -8.07 -7.25
C PRO A 86 16.82 -7.90 -8.09
N LYS A 87 15.82 -7.23 -7.54
CA LYS A 87 14.66 -6.80 -8.30
C LYS A 87 15.07 -5.52 -8.98
N THR A 88 15.38 -5.61 -10.27
CA THR A 88 15.65 -4.39 -11.04
C THR A 88 14.41 -3.49 -10.96
N LYS A 89 14.60 -2.17 -10.99
CA LYS A 89 13.49 -1.22 -10.95
C LYS A 89 12.42 -1.56 -12.00
N GLY A 90 12.84 -2.02 -13.19
CA GLY A 90 11.95 -2.49 -14.25
C GLY A 90 11.13 -3.72 -13.85
N GLU A 91 11.71 -4.72 -13.19
CA GLU A 91 10.92 -5.88 -12.73
C GLU A 91 9.81 -5.49 -11.76
N LEU A 92 10.08 -4.57 -10.82
CA LEU A 92 9.05 -4.09 -9.87
C LEU A 92 7.96 -3.24 -10.52
N GLU A 93 8.29 -2.56 -11.63
CA GLU A 93 7.37 -1.72 -12.40
C GLU A 93 6.36 -2.55 -13.20
N TYR A 94 6.79 -3.70 -13.74
CA TYR A 94 5.95 -4.54 -14.61
C TYR A 94 5.36 -5.78 -13.92
N ILE A 95 5.90 -6.22 -12.77
CA ILE A 95 5.33 -7.36 -12.03
C ILE A 95 4.05 -6.95 -11.30
N SER A 96 3.02 -7.78 -11.42
CA SER A 96 1.82 -7.60 -10.61
C SER A 96 2.12 -7.87 -9.13
N PHE A 97 1.29 -7.32 -8.24
CA PHE A 97 1.44 -7.58 -6.82
C PHE A 97 1.25 -9.08 -6.49
N ASP A 98 0.33 -9.74 -7.18
CA ASP A 98 0.04 -11.16 -6.97
C ASP A 98 1.21 -12.05 -7.44
N ASP A 99 1.83 -11.72 -8.58
CA ASP A 99 3.03 -12.41 -9.06
C ASP A 99 4.22 -12.19 -8.12
N LEU A 100 4.37 -10.98 -7.58
CA LEU A 100 5.39 -10.69 -6.57
C LEU A 100 5.19 -11.58 -5.33
N TYR A 101 3.97 -11.66 -4.83
CA TYR A 101 3.62 -12.50 -3.69
C TYR A 101 3.92 -13.97 -3.98
N ASN A 102 3.50 -14.50 -5.13
CA ASN A 102 3.77 -15.89 -5.52
C ASN A 102 5.28 -16.20 -5.57
N LYS A 103 6.08 -15.26 -6.09
CA LYS A 103 7.55 -15.39 -6.07
C LYS A 103 8.12 -15.43 -4.65
N LEU A 104 7.62 -14.58 -3.76
CA LEU A 104 8.04 -14.57 -2.35
C LEU A 104 7.61 -15.86 -1.64
N LYS A 105 6.42 -16.38 -1.95
CA LYS A 105 5.88 -17.61 -1.38
C LYS A 105 6.69 -18.85 -1.77
N PHE A 106 7.27 -18.86 -2.98
CA PHE A 106 8.18 -19.92 -3.41
C PHE A 106 9.53 -19.93 -2.65
N LEU A 107 9.89 -18.80 -2.04
CA LEU A 107 11.15 -18.60 -1.34
C LEU A 107 11.03 -18.72 0.18
N GLU A 108 9.80 -18.73 0.71
CA GLU A 108 9.47 -19.08 2.10
C GLU A 108 9.76 -20.56 2.38
#